data_AF-A0A1D1Y854-F1
#
_entry.id   AF-A0A1D1Y854-F1
#
_cell.length_a   1.000
_cell.length_b   1.000
_cell.length_c   1.000
_cell.angle_alpha   90.00
_cell.angle_beta   90.00
_cell.angle_gamma   90.00
#
_symmetry.space_group_name_H-M   'P 1'
#
loop_
_entity.id
_entity.type
_entity.pdbx_description
1 polymer ?
#
loop_
_entity_poly.entity_id
_entity_poly.type
_entity_poly.pdbx_seq_one_letter_code
_entity_poly.pdbx_strand_id
1 'polypeptide(L)'
;MSTNVLDRWINSATESLVQFVRQEMDAYRLYTVVPYLLKFIDNLTNIYVRFNRKRLKGRTGEEDCQISLSTLYHVILTTCKVMAPFTPFFTEILFQNLRKVLIGFGESIHHCSYPSALGKREERIEQSVARMMTVIDLARNIRERHGKPIKTPL
;
A
#
# COMPACT_ATOMS: atom_id res chain seq x y z
N MET A 1 5.26 -15.59 -7.70
CA MET A 1 4.78 -15.19 -6.36
C MET A 1 5.98 -14.75 -5.54
N SER A 2 5.99 -13.52 -5.05
CA SER A 2 7.13 -12.97 -4.29
C SER A 2 7.34 -13.72 -2.98
N THR A 3 8.57 -14.12 -2.67
CA THR A 3 8.94 -14.75 -1.39
C THR A 3 9.06 -13.75 -0.24
N ASN A 4 9.09 -12.45 -0.53
CA ASN A 4 9.26 -11.41 0.47
C ASN A 4 8.00 -11.20 1.33
N VAL A 5 8.20 -11.14 2.65
CA VAL A 5 7.13 -10.96 3.64
C VAL A 5 6.41 -9.61 3.49
N LEU A 6 7.13 -8.54 3.12
CA LEU A 6 6.54 -7.21 2.94
C LEU A 6 5.69 -7.13 1.68
N ASP A 7 6.07 -7.83 0.62
CA ASP A 7 5.30 -7.91 -0.63
C ASP A 7 3.99 -8.69 -0.41
N ARG A 8 4.04 -9.76 0.37
CA ARG A 8 2.84 -10.49 0.81
C ARG A 8 1.96 -9.63 1.72
N TRP A 9 2.57 -8.92 2.66
CA TRP A 9 1.86 -8.02 3.56
C TRP A 9 1.12 -6.91 2.81
N ILE A 10 1.78 -6.22 1.87
CA ILE A 10 1.13 -5.09 1.18
C ILE A 10 -0.02 -5.57 0.28
N ASN A 11 0.11 -6.74 -0.34
CA ASN A 11 -0.99 -7.35 -1.08
C ASN A 11 -2.15 -7.69 -0.14
N SER A 12 -1.90 -8.34 1.00
CA SER A 12 -2.93 -8.61 2.01
C SER A 12 -3.59 -7.33 2.52
N ALA A 13 -2.80 -6.29 2.83
CA ALA A 13 -3.31 -5.01 3.29
C ALA A 13 -4.16 -4.30 2.23
N THR A 14 -3.83 -4.47 0.95
CA THR A 14 -4.62 -3.94 -0.19
C THR A 14 -5.96 -4.67 -0.30
N GLU A 15 -5.99 -6.00 -0.15
CA GLU A 15 -7.23 -6.76 -0.10
C GLU A 15 -8.11 -6.33 1.09
N SER A 16 -7.51 -6.17 2.27
CA SER A 16 -8.17 -5.65 3.47
C SER A 16 -8.75 -4.25 3.24
N LEU A 17 -8.03 -3.38 2.52
CA LEU A 17 -8.52 -2.06 2.13
C LEU A 17 -9.75 -2.16 1.21
N VAL A 18 -9.67 -2.95 0.13
CA VAL A 18 -10.79 -3.13 -0.81
C VAL A 18 -12.02 -3.66 -0.10
N GLN A 19 -11.85 -4.66 0.78
CA GLN A 19 -12.94 -5.22 1.57
C GLN A 19 -13.56 -4.18 2.51
N PHE A 20 -12.74 -3.44 3.24
CA PHE A 20 -13.20 -2.41 4.18
C PHE A 20 -13.98 -1.30 3.46
N VAL A 21 -13.43 -0.75 2.37
CA VAL A 21 -14.10 0.32 1.63
C VAL A 21 -15.43 -0.16 1.05
N ARG A 22 -15.49 -1.39 0.53
CA ARG A 22 -16.73 -1.96 0.01
C ARG A 22 -17.80 -2.09 1.10
N GLN A 23 -17.44 -2.65 2.25
CA GLN A 23 -18.37 -2.79 3.39
C GLN A 23 -18.90 -1.43 3.86
N GLU A 24 -18.04 -0.43 3.96
CA GLU A 24 -18.44 0.91 4.40
C GLU A 24 -19.25 1.64 3.33
N MET A 25 -18.97 1.44 2.04
CA MET A 25 -19.77 1.97 0.95
C MET A 25 -21.15 1.32 0.88
N ASP A 26 -21.25 -0.01 1.04
CA ASP A 26 -22.51 -0.76 1.09
C ASP A 26 -23.38 -0.32 2.29
N ALA A 27 -22.73 0.07 3.40
CA ALA A 27 -23.39 0.60 4.59
C ALA A 27 -23.61 2.13 4.57
N TYR A 28 -23.28 2.82 3.48
CA TYR A 28 -23.35 4.29 3.34
C TYR A 28 -22.54 5.09 4.39
N ARG A 29 -21.46 4.51 4.93
CA ARG A 29 -20.58 5.11 5.96
C ARG A 29 -19.32 5.71 5.36
N LEU A 30 -19.47 6.69 4.46
CA LEU A 30 -18.35 7.25 3.71
C LEU A 30 -17.29 7.97 4.57
N TYR A 31 -17.65 8.42 5.76
CA TYR A 31 -16.77 9.16 6.67
C TYR A 31 -15.64 8.30 7.26
N THR A 32 -15.79 6.97 7.31
CA THR A 32 -14.78 6.04 7.82
C THR A 32 -13.74 5.67 6.77
N VAL A 33 -14.12 5.76 5.48
CA VAL A 33 -13.30 5.35 4.34
C VAL A 33 -12.06 6.23 4.21
N VAL A 34 -12.23 7.55 4.23
CA VAL A 34 -11.13 8.50 3.99
C VAL A 34 -10.01 8.36 5.03
N PRO A 35 -10.28 8.35 6.36
CA PRO A 35 -9.23 8.13 7.36
C PRO A 35 -8.49 6.81 7.20
N TYR A 36 -9.22 5.72 6.90
CA TYR A 36 -8.62 4.41 6.71
C TYR A 36 -7.72 4.37 5.48
N LEU A 37 -8.16 4.99 4.38
CA LEU A 37 -7.42 5.08 3.14
C LEU A 37 -6.14 5.91 3.30
N LEU A 38 -6.20 7.03 4.01
CA LEU A 38 -5.01 7.84 4.32
C LEU A 38 -4.00 7.06 5.16
N LYS A 39 -4.46 6.30 6.17
CA LYS A 39 -3.60 5.42 6.96
C LYS A 39 -2.95 4.33 6.09
N PHE A 40 -3.67 3.77 5.12
CA PHE A 40 -3.09 2.82 4.18
C PHE A 40 -1.99 3.45 3.31
N ILE A 41 -2.21 4.66 2.80
CA ILE A 41 -1.20 5.39 2.00
C ILE A 41 0.06 5.67 2.85
N ASP A 42 -0.12 6.06 4.11
CA ASP A 42 1.00 6.27 5.04
C ASP A 42 1.79 4.97 5.26
N ASN A 43 1.10 3.85 5.48
CA ASN A 43 1.72 2.53 5.60
C ASN A 43 2.47 2.11 4.33
N LEU A 44 1.89 2.34 3.14
CA LEU A 44 2.53 2.05 1.86
C LEU A 44 3.84 2.83 1.70
N THR A 45 3.84 4.12 2.03
CA THR A 45 5.01 5.00 1.83
C THR A 45 6.07 4.81 2.91
N ASN A 46 5.68 4.86 4.19
CA ASN A 46 6.60 4.84 5.33
C ASN A 46 7.12 3.46 5.69
N ILE A 47 6.38 2.39 5.36
CA ILE A 47 6.78 1.02 5.65
C ILE A 47 7.22 0.36 4.35
N TYR A 48 6.31 0.07 3.42
CA TYR A 48 6.63 -0.74 2.25
C TYR A 48 7.73 -0.09 1.38
N VAL A 49 7.54 1.14 0.92
CA VAL A 49 8.53 1.83 0.06
C VAL A 49 9.83 2.09 0.81
N ARG A 50 9.77 2.48 2.08
CA ARG A 50 10.96 2.75 2.89
C ARG A 50 11.83 1.51 3.07
N PHE A 51 11.26 0.38 3.46
CA PHE A 51 12.00 -0.87 3.68
C PHE A 51 12.47 -1.49 2.36
N ASN A 52 11.67 -1.39 1.30
CA ASN A 52 12.01 -1.96 -0.02
C ASN A 52 12.80 -1.02 -0.94
N ARG A 53 13.22 0.18 -0.49
CA ARG A 53 13.94 1.17 -1.33
C ARG A 53 15.19 0.60 -2.02
N LYS A 54 15.92 -0.32 -1.39
CA LYS A 54 17.09 -0.97 -2.00
C LYS A 54 16.71 -1.93 -3.12
N ARG A 55 15.62 -2.69 -2.93
CA ARG A 55 15.07 -3.65 -3.91
C ARG A 55 14.48 -2.92 -5.12
N LEU A 56 13.70 -1.87 -4.88
CA LEU A 56 13.14 -1.00 -5.93
C LEU A 56 14.22 -0.30 -6.78
N LYS A 57 15.46 -0.21 -6.29
CA LYS A 57 16.61 0.36 -7.00
C LYS A 57 17.47 -0.69 -7.71
N GLY A 58 17.09 -1.96 -7.71
CA GLY A 58 17.84 -3.04 -8.36
C GLY A 58 19.10 -3.49 -7.64
N ARG A 59 19.33 -3.07 -6.38
CA ARG A 59 20.56 -3.44 -5.64
C ARG A 59 20.60 -4.90 -5.18
N THR A 60 19.47 -5.60 -5.25
CA THR A 60 19.32 -6.99 -4.78
C THR A 60 19.27 -7.99 -5.95
N GLY A 61 19.18 -7.50 -7.20
CA GLY A 61 19.00 -8.30 -8.41
C GLY A 61 17.91 -7.72 -9.30
N GLU A 62 17.99 -7.98 -10.61
CA GLU A 62 17.06 -7.45 -11.60
C GLU A 62 15.67 -8.09 -11.49
N GLU A 63 15.61 -9.41 -11.29
CA GLU A 63 14.35 -10.15 -11.12
C GLU A 63 13.59 -9.69 -9.86
N ASP A 64 14.29 -9.54 -8.73
CA ASP A 64 13.67 -9.09 -7.47
C ASP A 64 13.19 -7.63 -7.56
N CYS A 65 13.94 -6.79 -8.30
CA CYS A 65 13.52 -5.43 -8.62
C CYS A 65 12.19 -5.44 -9.39
N GLN A 66 12.11 -6.24 -10.46
CA GLN A 66 10.92 -6.35 -11.30
C GLN A 66 9.71 -6.85 -10.50
N ILE A 67 9.89 -7.85 -9.64
CA ILE A 67 8.83 -8.36 -8.75
C ILE A 67 8.33 -7.27 -7.79
N SER A 68 9.25 -6.54 -7.15
CA SER A 68 8.90 -5.48 -6.20
C SER A 68 8.18 -4.30 -6.87
N LEU A 69 8.60 -3.92 -8.09
CA LEU A 69 7.98 -2.88 -8.90
C LEU A 69 6.61 -3.30 -9.41
N SER A 70 6.46 -4.55 -9.87
CA SER A 70 5.18 -5.11 -10.31
C SER A 70 4.17 -5.13 -9.15
N THR A 71 4.62 -5.54 -7.96
CA THR A 71 3.78 -5.53 -6.75
C THR A 71 3.37 -4.10 -6.38
N LEU A 72 4.32 -3.15 -6.36
CA LEU A 72 4.03 -1.75 -6.08
C LEU A 72 3.04 -1.17 -7.08
N TYR A 73 3.23 -1.46 -8.37
CA TYR A 73 2.34 -1.03 -9.44
C TYR A 73 0.91 -1.55 -9.22
N HIS A 74 0.76 -2.84 -8.94
CA HIS A 74 -0.54 -3.46 -8.67
C HIS A 74 -1.25 -2.79 -7.49
N VAL A 75 -0.52 -2.54 -6.39
CA VAL A 75 -1.07 -1.89 -5.19
C VAL A 75 -1.52 -0.46 -5.48
N ILE A 76 -0.69 0.33 -6.18
CA ILE A 76 -1.03 1.71 -6.53
C ILE A 76 -2.26 1.74 -7.43
N LEU A 77 -2.29 0.90 -8.48
CA LEU A 77 -3.42 0.83 -9.40
C LEU A 77 -4.73 0.49 -8.68
N THR A 78 -4.71 -0.51 -7.81
CA THR A 78 -5.88 -0.91 -7.01
C THR A 78 -6.30 0.22 -6.07
N THR A 79 -5.36 0.88 -5.40
CA THR A 79 -5.64 2.03 -4.54
C THR A 79 -6.30 3.16 -5.33
N CYS A 80 -5.83 3.47 -6.54
CA CYS A 80 -6.45 4.47 -7.40
C CYS A 80 -7.89 4.12 -7.77
N LYS A 81 -8.18 2.84 -8.06
CA LYS A 81 -9.57 2.41 -8.34
C LYS A 81 -10.47 2.56 -7.12
N VAL A 82 -9.99 2.24 -5.93
CA VAL A 82 -10.72 2.45 -4.67
C VAL A 82 -10.96 3.94 -4.41
N MET A 83 -9.98 4.80 -4.72
CA MET A 83 -10.08 6.25 -4.55
C MET A 83 -10.95 6.95 -5.60
N ALA A 84 -11.20 6.33 -6.75
CA ALA A 84 -11.87 6.98 -7.89
C ALA A 84 -13.22 7.64 -7.57
N PRO A 85 -14.09 7.06 -6.71
CA PRO A 85 -15.35 7.71 -6.32
C PRO A 85 -15.17 8.96 -5.45
N PHE A 86 -14.02 9.11 -4.79
CA PHE A 86 -13.76 10.21 -3.84
C PHE A 86 -12.93 11.33 -4.47
N THR A 87 -11.93 10.99 -5.28
CA THR A 87 -11.00 11.96 -5.89
C THR A 87 -10.83 11.72 -7.40
N PRO A 88 -11.92 11.81 -8.19
CA PRO A 88 -11.99 11.31 -9.56
C PRO A 88 -10.94 11.92 -10.51
N PHE A 89 -10.68 13.23 -10.39
CA PHE A 89 -9.69 13.91 -11.23
C PHE A 89 -8.26 13.52 -10.87
N PHE A 90 -7.96 13.39 -9.58
CA PHE A 90 -6.62 13.02 -9.12
C PHE A 90 -6.29 11.59 -9.53
N THR A 91 -7.23 10.66 -9.32
CA THR A 91 -7.05 9.26 -9.69
C THR A 91 -6.96 9.07 -11.19
N GLU A 92 -7.66 9.87 -11.98
CA GLU A 92 -7.59 9.84 -13.45
C GLU A 92 -6.19 10.24 -13.93
N ILE A 93 -5.63 11.36 -13.44
CA ILE A 93 -4.27 11.79 -13.79
C ILE A 93 -3.24 10.71 -13.43
N LEU A 94 -3.39 10.10 -12.25
CA LEU A 94 -2.48 9.05 -11.80
C LEU A 94 -2.61 7.79 -12.68
N PHE A 95 -3.85 7.39 -13.00
CA PHE A 95 -4.13 6.27 -13.89
C PHE A 95 -3.57 6.47 -15.30
N GLN A 96 -3.75 7.65 -15.90
CA GLN A 96 -3.19 7.94 -17.23
C GLN A 96 -1.67 7.82 -17.26
N ASN A 97 -0.99 8.20 -16.18
CA ASN A 97 0.46 8.01 -16.07
C ASN A 97 0.85 6.54 -15.93
N LEU A 98 0.10 5.76 -15.16
CA LEU A 98 0.34 4.31 -15.02
C LEU A 98 -0.01 3.52 -16.27
N ARG A 99 -1.00 3.96 -17.05
CA ARG A 99 -1.45 3.33 -18.30
C ARG A 99 -0.37 3.34 -19.37
N LYS A 100 0.54 4.31 -19.38
CA LYS A 100 1.67 4.37 -20.34
C LYS A 100 2.55 3.11 -20.32
N VAL A 101 2.58 2.41 -19.18
CA VAL A 101 3.35 1.17 -19.01
C VAL A 101 2.54 -0.06 -19.40
N LEU A 102 1.22 0.06 -19.56
CA LEU A 102 0.30 -1.07 -19.72
C LEU A 102 -0.44 -1.00 -21.06
N ILE A 103 -0.24 -2.02 -21.89
CA ILE A 103 -0.92 -2.15 -23.18
C ILE A 103 -2.31 -2.76 -22.95
N GLY A 104 -3.36 -2.12 -23.46
CA GLY A 104 -4.72 -2.71 -23.50
C GLY A 104 -5.66 -2.39 -22.34
N PHE A 105 -5.33 -1.43 -21.46
CA PHE A 105 -6.28 -0.96 -20.43
C PHE A 105 -7.22 0.11 -20.99
N GLY A 106 -8.44 0.15 -20.42
CA GLY A 106 -9.50 1.10 -20.77
C GLY A 106 -9.06 2.57 -20.72
N GLU A 107 -9.78 3.42 -21.42
CA GLU A 107 -9.37 4.82 -21.65
C GLU A 107 -9.36 5.67 -20.40
N SER A 108 -10.20 5.37 -19.40
CA SER A 108 -10.29 6.10 -18.13
C SER A 108 -10.45 5.13 -16.96
N ILE A 109 -10.01 5.55 -15.77
CA ILE A 109 -10.19 4.77 -14.55
C ILE A 109 -11.68 4.55 -14.22
N HIS A 110 -12.54 5.47 -14.66
CA HIS A 110 -13.98 5.45 -14.41
C HIS A 110 -14.72 4.38 -15.23
N HIS A 111 -14.08 3.85 -16.28
CA HIS A 111 -14.59 2.72 -17.05
C HIS A 111 -14.06 1.37 -16.56
N CYS A 112 -13.18 1.37 -15.55
CA CYS A 112 -12.69 0.12 -14.98
C CYS A 112 -13.71 -0.46 -13.99
N SER A 113 -13.81 -1.78 -13.96
CA SER A 113 -14.57 -2.48 -12.92
C SER A 113 -14.00 -2.16 -11.54
N TYR A 114 -14.90 -1.90 -10.59
CA TYR A 114 -14.52 -1.69 -9.20
C TYR A 114 -13.82 -2.94 -8.63
N PRO A 115 -12.72 -2.80 -7.89
CA PRO A 115 -11.96 -3.93 -7.41
C PRO A 115 -12.82 -4.81 -6.48
N SER A 116 -12.74 -6.12 -6.69
CA SER A 116 -13.31 -7.10 -5.76
C SER A 116 -12.17 -7.72 -4.95
N ALA A 117 -12.40 -7.94 -3.66
CA ALA A 117 -11.46 -8.66 -2.82
C ALA A 117 -11.50 -10.13 -3.24
N LEU A 118 -10.51 -10.56 -4.03
CA LEU A 118 -10.39 -11.93 -4.57
C LEU A 118 -9.23 -12.68 -3.93
N GLY A 119 -8.37 -11.99 -3.17
CA GLY A 119 -7.16 -12.52 -2.61
C GLY A 119 -7.34 -13.22 -1.27
N LYS A 120 -6.39 -14.12 -0.94
CA LYS A 120 -6.25 -14.69 0.40
C LYS A 120 -5.66 -13.62 1.32
N ARG A 121 -6.50 -13.07 2.20
CA ARG A 121 -6.05 -12.25 3.31
C ARG A 121 -5.14 -13.07 4.22
N GLU A 122 -3.95 -12.54 4.51
CA GLU A 122 -2.96 -13.16 5.38
C GLU A 122 -2.92 -12.43 6.72
N GLU A 123 -3.95 -12.63 7.53
CA GLU A 123 -4.13 -11.91 8.80
C GLU A 123 -2.92 -12.08 9.75
N ARG A 124 -2.30 -13.26 9.76
CA ARG A 124 -1.09 -13.50 10.56
C ARG A 124 0.06 -12.56 10.19
N ILE A 125 0.23 -12.27 8.90
CA ILE A 125 1.29 -11.37 8.42
C ILE A 125 0.92 -9.92 8.77
N GLU A 126 -0.33 -9.53 8.57
CA GLU A 126 -0.82 -8.20 8.96
C GLU A 126 -0.57 -7.91 10.45
N GLN A 127 -0.91 -8.87 11.33
CA GLN A 127 -0.67 -8.76 12.76
C GLN A 127 0.83 -8.70 13.09
N SER A 128 1.66 -9.46 12.39
CA SER A 128 3.12 -9.46 12.62
C SER A 128 3.73 -8.12 12.26
N VAL A 129 3.33 -7.52 11.13
CA VAL A 129 3.81 -6.20 10.72
C VAL A 129 3.25 -5.10 11.63
N ALA A 130 1.99 -5.20 12.06
CA ALA A 130 1.43 -4.25 13.04
C ALA A 130 2.23 -4.27 14.37
N ARG A 131 2.58 -5.45 14.88
CA ARG A 131 3.45 -5.57 16.07
C ARG A 131 4.82 -4.95 15.82
N MET A 132 5.43 -5.21 14.67
CA MET A 132 6.70 -4.58 14.29
C MET A 132 6.60 -3.05 14.31
N MET A 133 5.53 -2.47 13.75
CA MET A 133 5.31 -1.01 13.77
C MET A 133 5.22 -0.48 15.21
N THR A 134 4.44 -1.14 16.09
CA THR A 134 4.32 -0.72 17.49
C THR A 134 5.67 -0.72 18.22
N VAL A 135 6.52 -1.72 17.98
CA VAL A 135 7.87 -1.78 18.56
C VAL A 135 8.76 -0.65 18.05
N ILE A 136 8.70 -0.34 16.75
CA ILE A 136 9.45 0.77 16.14
C ILE A 136 9.02 2.12 16.75
N ASP A 137 7.71 2.33 16.91
CA ASP A 137 7.17 3.56 17.49
C ASP A 137 7.54 3.70 18.97
N LEU A 138 7.43 2.62 19.75
CA LEU A 138 7.87 2.62 21.15
C LEU A 138 9.36 2.93 21.28
N ALA A 139 10.21 2.32 20.44
CA ALA A 139 11.64 2.60 20.42
C ALA A 139 11.93 4.06 20.04
N ARG A 140 11.20 4.61 19.07
CA ARG A 140 11.31 6.02 18.68
C ARG A 140 10.91 6.95 19.81
N ASN A 141 9.82 6.66 20.50
CA ASN A 141 9.34 7.45 21.65
C ASN A 141 10.34 7.43 22.81
N ILE A 142 10.91 6.28 23.15
CA ILE A 142 11.95 6.17 24.19
C ILE A 142 13.17 7.02 23.79
N ARG A 143 13.58 6.95 22.52
CA ARG A 143 14.73 7.70 22.02
C ARG A 143 14.53 9.22 22.10
N GLU A 144 13.35 9.69 21.74
CA GLU A 144 12.97 11.10 21.80
C GLU A 144 12.95 11.60 23.25
N ARG A 145 12.40 10.81 24.19
CA ARG A 145 12.43 11.12 25.62
C ARG A 145 13.84 11.27 26.18
N HIS A 146 14.78 10.48 25.67
CA HIS A 146 16.19 10.57 26.08
C HIS A 146 17.03 11.55 25.24
N GLY A 147 16.41 12.32 24.33
CA GLY A 147 17.11 13.31 23.49
C GLY A 147 18.20 12.70 22.59
N LYS A 148 18.18 11.38 22.33
CA LYS A 148 19.25 10.70 21.59
C LYS A 148 19.09 10.93 20.07
N PRO A 149 20.10 11.50 19.38
CA PRO A 149 20.02 11.75 17.94
C PRO A 149 19.92 10.44 17.15
N ILE A 150 19.23 10.45 16.00
CA ILE A 150 18.82 9.27 15.19
C ILE A 150 19.99 8.37 14.73
N LYS A 151 21.23 8.89 14.70
CA LYS A 151 22.41 8.16 14.21
C LYS A 151 23.14 7.33 15.26
N THR A 152 22.87 7.52 16.55
CA THR A 152 23.61 6.86 17.65
C THR A 152 22.94 5.55 18.06
N PRO A 153 23.63 4.40 18.21
CA PRO A 153 22.99 3.22 18.80
C PRO A 153 22.44 3.53 20.21
N LEU A 154 21.33 2.87 20.56
CA LEU A 154 20.68 3.01 21.88
C LEU A 154 21.60 2.54 22.99
#